data_AF-A0A2D6NY71-F1
#
_entry.id   AF-A0A2D6NY71-F1
#
_cell.length_a   1.000
_cell.length_b   1.000
_cell.length_c   1.000
_cell.angle_alpha   90.00
_cell.angle_beta   90.00
_cell.angle_gamma   90.00
#
_symmetry.space_group_name_H-M   'P 1'
#
loop_
_entity.id
_entity.type
_entity.pdbx_description
1 polymer ?
#
loop_
_entity_poly.entity_id
_entity_poly.type
_entity_poly.pdbx_seq_one_letter_code
_entity_poly.pdbx_strand_id
1 'polypeptide(L)'
;MDSSKVVKAVLLITVAVLFLVTSIISLVSASNIISETAKTYILKVERCEFEPLARSLESGVQPEELPDPERGCKIDYNQTKRELADSIAMLIIALPIALFTYRKLFKIYKD
;
A
#
# COMPACT_ATOMS: atom_id res chain seq x y z
N MET A 1 -29.93 -33.98 4.68
CA MET A 1 -29.30 -32.85 3.95
C MET A 1 -27.96 -33.37 3.44
N ASP A 2 -27.78 -33.49 2.12
CA ASP A 2 -26.58 -34.12 1.55
C ASP A 2 -25.31 -33.35 1.93
N SER A 3 -24.38 -34.02 2.60
CA SER A 3 -23.07 -33.46 2.98
C SER A 3 -22.35 -32.81 1.79
N SER A 4 -22.54 -33.35 0.57
CA SER A 4 -22.01 -32.78 -0.68
C SER A 4 -22.49 -31.36 -1.00
N LYS A 5 -23.76 -31.02 -0.69
CA LYS A 5 -24.30 -29.68 -0.95
C LYS A 5 -23.76 -28.65 0.04
N VAL A 6 -23.59 -29.06 1.29
CA VAL A 6 -23.01 -28.21 2.35
C VAL A 6 -21.55 -27.90 2.04
N VAL A 7 -20.75 -28.90 1.64
CA VAL A 7 -19.34 -28.70 1.25
C VAL A 7 -19.21 -27.74 0.06
N LYS A 8 -20.07 -27.86 -0.96
CA LYS A 8 -20.07 -26.94 -2.12
C LYS A 8 -20.42 -25.51 -1.70
N ALA A 9 -21.43 -25.33 -0.86
CA ALA A 9 -21.81 -24.01 -0.37
C ALA A 9 -20.68 -23.34 0.42
N VAL A 10 -20.03 -24.09 1.33
CA VAL A 10 -18.88 -23.59 2.11
C VAL A 10 -17.73 -23.19 1.17
N LEU A 11 -17.41 -24.01 0.17
CA LEU A 11 -16.32 -23.71 -0.76
C LEU A 11 -16.61 -22.45 -1.59
N LEU A 12 -17.86 -22.28 -2.04
CA LEU A 12 -18.30 -21.10 -2.80
C LEU A 12 -18.19 -19.83 -1.95
N ILE A 13 -18.64 -19.88 -0.70
CA ILE A 13 -18.52 -18.77 0.25
C ILE A 13 -17.05 -18.41 0.47
N THR A 14 -16.18 -19.40 0.69
CA THR A 14 -14.74 -19.15 0.90
C THR A 14 -14.10 -18.48 -0.32
N VAL A 15 -14.41 -18.95 -1.54
CA VAL A 15 -13.88 -18.34 -2.76
C VAL A 15 -14.43 -16.92 -2.95
N ALA A 16 -15.70 -16.67 -2.62
CA ALA A 16 -16.33 -15.35 -2.69
C ALA A 16 -15.66 -14.36 -1.72
N VAL A 17 -15.39 -14.77 -0.48
CA VAL A 17 -14.69 -13.95 0.50
C VAL A 17 -13.26 -13.65 0.03
N LEU A 18 -12.55 -14.66 -0.49
CA LEU A 18 -11.20 -14.49 -1.00
C LEU A 18 -11.14 -13.51 -2.19
N PHE A 19 -12.11 -13.61 -3.10
CA PHE A 19 -12.28 -12.65 -4.20
C PHE A 19 -12.52 -11.22 -3.69
N LEU A 20 -13.42 -11.04 -2.72
CA LEU A 20 -13.72 -9.71 -2.17
C LEU A 20 -12.48 -9.08 -1.53
N VAL A 21 -11.77 -9.82 -0.67
CA VAL A 21 -10.58 -9.33 0.02
C VAL A 21 -9.49 -8.95 -0.98
N THR A 22 -9.19 -9.82 -1.94
CA THR A 22 -8.15 -9.57 -2.95
C THR A 22 -8.52 -8.42 -3.90
N SER A 23 -9.80 -8.28 -4.25
CA SER A 23 -10.27 -7.15 -5.05
C SER A 23 -10.14 -5.82 -4.31
N ILE A 24 -10.49 -5.77 -3.02
CA ILE A 24 -10.33 -4.56 -2.20
C ILE A 24 -8.86 -4.17 -2.12
N ILE A 25 -7.97 -5.13 -1.82
CA ILE A 25 -6.52 -4.88 -1.75
C ILE A 25 -6.01 -4.34 -3.09
N SER A 26 -6.42 -4.94 -4.21
CA SER A 26 -6.00 -4.50 -5.54
C SER A 26 -6.49 -3.07 -5.83
N LEU A 27 -7.73 -2.74 -5.47
CA LEU A 27 -8.30 -1.42 -5.71
C LEU A 27 -7.62 -0.33 -4.85
N VAL A 28 -7.36 -0.62 -3.57
CA VAL A 28 -6.63 0.28 -2.67
C VAL A 28 -5.20 0.48 -3.16
N SER A 29 -4.51 -0.60 -3.54
CA SER A 29 -3.14 -0.54 -4.05
C SER A 29 -3.06 0.31 -5.32
N ALA A 30 -3.99 0.13 -6.25
CA ALA A 30 -4.07 0.94 -7.46
C ALA A 30 -4.33 2.43 -7.14
N SER A 31 -5.24 2.70 -6.20
CA SER A 31 -5.52 4.07 -5.76
C SER A 31 -4.31 4.74 -5.13
N ASN A 32 -3.55 4.03 -4.29
CA ASN A 32 -2.31 4.54 -3.69
C ASN A 32 -1.25 4.85 -4.74
N ILE A 33 -1.08 3.98 -5.75
CA ILE A 33 -0.15 4.22 -6.86
C ILE A 33 -0.50 5.52 -7.58
N ILE A 34 -1.77 5.71 -7.91
CA ILE A 34 -2.24 6.93 -8.59
C ILE A 34 -2.04 8.16 -7.70
N SER A 35 -2.44 8.08 -6.43
CA SER A 35 -2.31 9.17 -5.46
C SER A 35 -0.86 9.60 -5.28
N GLU A 36 0.04 8.67 -4.98
CA GLU A 36 1.46 8.99 -4.70
C GLU A 36 2.21 9.44 -5.95
N THR A 37 1.86 8.87 -7.10
CA THR A 37 2.40 9.35 -8.39
C THR A 37 1.92 10.78 -8.67
N ALA A 38 0.64 11.07 -8.46
CA ALA A 38 0.07 12.39 -8.66
C ALA A 38 0.67 13.42 -7.70
N LYS A 39 0.76 13.13 -6.41
CA LYS A 39 1.35 14.04 -5.41
C LYS A 39 2.81 14.34 -5.73
N THR A 40 3.60 13.32 -6.07
CA THR A 40 5.06 13.48 -6.17
C THR A 40 5.51 13.99 -7.53
N TYR A 41 4.94 13.48 -8.63
CA TYR A 41 5.43 13.77 -9.97
C TYR A 41 4.59 14.81 -10.72
N ILE A 42 3.27 14.87 -10.46
CA ILE A 42 2.38 15.82 -11.13
C ILE A 42 2.28 17.12 -10.34
N LEU A 43 1.88 17.02 -9.07
CA LEU A 43 1.59 18.15 -8.18
C LEU A 43 2.83 18.63 -7.42
N LYS A 44 3.89 17.81 -7.33
CA LYS A 44 5.14 18.11 -6.61
C LYS A 44 4.90 18.60 -5.18
N VAL A 45 3.98 17.95 -4.47
CA VAL A 45 3.64 18.31 -3.08
C VAL A 45 4.85 18.06 -2.20
N GLU A 46 5.32 19.11 -1.53
CA GLU A 46 6.43 19.02 -0.57
C GLU A 46 5.96 18.36 0.73
N ARG A 47 6.75 17.40 1.24
CA ARG A 47 6.53 16.83 2.57
C ARG A 47 7.51 17.52 3.52
N CYS A 48 6.99 18.14 4.57
CA CYS A 48 7.83 18.75 5.60
C CYS A 48 8.11 17.67 6.65
N GLU A 49 9.25 17.01 6.52
CA GLU A 49 9.72 16.05 7.51
C GLU A 49 10.70 16.71 8.48
N PHE A 50 10.65 16.28 9.74
CA PHE A 50 11.60 16.70 10.75
C PHE A 50 12.81 15.77 10.65
N GLU A 51 13.88 16.20 9.99
CA GLU A 51 15.14 15.47 9.98
C GLU A 51 15.89 15.78 11.30
N PRO A 52 15.99 14.85 12.26
CA PRO A 52 16.88 15.06 13.39
C PRO A 52 18.32 15.05 12.87
N LEU A 53 18.98 16.21 12.92
CA LEU A 53 20.40 16.31 12.63
C LEU A 53 21.18 15.45 13.63
N ALA A 54 21.67 14.29 13.18
CA ALA A 54 22.60 13.48 13.97
C ALA A 54 23.93 14.24 14.05
N ARG A 55 24.19 14.91 15.18
CA ARG A 55 25.50 15.54 15.45
C ARG A 55 26.39 14.61 16.27
N SER A 56 27.64 14.49 15.83
CA SER A 56 28.73 13.94 16.64
C SER A 56 28.88 14.79 17.89
N LEU A 57 28.91 14.15 19.07
CA LEU A 57 29.27 14.79 20.33
C LEU A 57 30.78 15.08 20.31
N GLU A 58 31.21 16.13 19.60
CA GLU A 58 32.51 16.71 19.90
C GLU A 58 32.42 17.36 21.28
N SER A 59 33.19 16.82 22.23
CA SER A 59 33.26 17.29 23.61
C SER A 59 33.76 18.73 23.63
N GLY A 60 32.87 19.70 23.84
CA GLY A 60 33.27 21.08 24.13
C GLY A 60 32.34 22.21 23.69
N VAL A 61 31.25 21.96 22.97
CA VAL A 61 30.39 23.05 22.46
C VAL A 61 29.27 23.38 23.46
N GLN A 62 29.29 24.62 23.98
CA GLN A 62 28.28 25.15 24.91
C GLN A 62 26.88 25.25 24.26
N PRO A 63 25.77 25.18 25.04
CA PRO A 63 24.42 24.94 24.50
C PRO A 63 23.70 26.16 23.92
N GLU A 64 24.35 27.32 23.74
CA GLU A 64 23.62 28.61 23.69
C GLU A 64 23.36 29.20 22.30
N GLU A 65 23.85 28.59 21.21
CA GLU A 65 23.49 28.99 19.84
C GLU A 65 23.24 27.75 18.98
N LEU A 66 22.12 27.08 19.23
CA LEU A 66 21.62 26.06 18.32
C LEU A 66 20.53 26.69 17.45
N PRO A 67 20.78 26.93 16.14
CA PRO A 67 19.69 27.27 15.24
C PRO A 67 18.66 26.13 15.27
N ASP A 68 17.39 26.49 15.42
CA ASP A 68 16.26 25.55 15.38
C ASP A 68 16.43 24.62 14.17
N PRO A 69 16.20 23.29 14.31
CA PRO A 69 16.28 22.37 13.18
C PRO A 69 15.37 22.88 12.07
N GLU A 70 15.98 23.32 10.97
CA GLU A 70 15.26 23.83 9.82
C GLU A 70 14.29 22.73 9.36
N ARG A 71 12.98 23.00 9.41
CA ARG A 71 11.98 22.14 8.76
C ARG A 71 12.23 22.21 7.27
N GLY A 72 13.08 21.34 6.76
CA GLY A 72 13.34 21.20 5.34
C GLY A 72 12.10 20.61 4.67
N CYS A 73 11.22 21.46 4.14
CA CYS A 73 10.18 21.00 3.22
C CYS A 73 10.87 20.62 1.92
N LYS A 74 10.92 19.32 1.64
CA LYS A 74 11.49 18.77 0.41
C LYS A 74 10.56 17.71 -0.13
N ILE A 75 10.62 17.50 -1.44
CA ILE A 75 9.93 16.37 -2.06
C ILE A 75 10.72 15.11 -1.69
N ASP A 76 10.18 14.28 -0.80
CA ASP A 76 10.79 13.01 -0.44
C ASP A 76 10.49 11.94 -1.52
N TYR A 77 11.38 11.87 -2.50
CA TYR A 77 11.30 10.85 -3.55
C TYR A 77 11.57 9.44 -3.04
N ASN A 78 12.28 9.25 -1.92
CA ASN A 78 12.62 7.92 -1.41
C ASN A 78 11.43 7.29 -0.69
N GLN A 79 10.74 8.06 0.14
CA GLN A 79 9.52 7.61 0.79
C GLN A 79 8.42 7.31 -0.24
N THR A 80 8.22 8.19 -1.22
CA THR A 80 7.28 7.93 -2.33
C THR A 80 7.65 6.65 -3.08
N LYS A 81 8.93 6.44 -3.43
CA LYS A 81 9.35 5.19 -4.11
C LYS A 81 9.04 3.95 -3.29
N ARG A 82 9.19 4.02 -1.97
CA ARG A 82 8.88 2.92 -1.06
C ARG A 82 7.38 2.63 -1.01
N GLU A 83 6.54 3.66 -0.87
CA GLU A 83 5.08 3.54 -0.88
C GLU A 83 4.55 2.98 -2.22
N LEU A 84 5.13 3.45 -3.34
CA LEU A 84 4.82 2.94 -4.67
C LEU A 84 5.24 1.49 -4.84
N ALA A 85 6.45 1.13 -4.41
CA ALA A 85 6.95 -0.24 -4.52
C ALA A 85 6.10 -1.24 -3.75
N ASP A 86 5.70 -0.89 -2.52
CA ASP A 86 4.82 -1.73 -1.69
C ASP A 86 3.44 -1.90 -2.33
N SER A 87 2.84 -0.80 -2.81
CA SER A 87 1.54 -0.83 -3.49
C SER A 87 1.59 -1.65 -4.79
N ILE A 88 2.66 -1.52 -5.57
CA ILE A 88 2.88 -2.33 -6.78
C ILE A 88 3.03 -3.80 -6.42
N ALA A 89 3.81 -4.12 -5.40
CA ALA A 89 4.00 -5.51 -4.94
C ALA A 89 2.67 -6.14 -4.53
N MET A 90 1.85 -5.43 -3.74
CA MET A 90 0.51 -5.90 -3.37
C MET A 90 -0.39 -6.09 -4.59
N LEU A 91 -0.35 -5.17 -5.55
CA LEU A 91 -1.14 -5.27 -6.77
C LEU A 91 -0.76 -6.50 -7.61
N ILE A 92 0.54 -6.75 -7.78
CA ILE A 92 1.06 -7.89 -8.55
C ILE A 92 0.59 -9.22 -7.96
N ILE A 93 0.46 -9.31 -6.65
CA ILE A 93 -0.01 -10.53 -5.97
C ILE A 93 -1.53 -10.61 -5.96
N ALA A 94 -2.22 -9.53 -5.59
CA ALA A 94 -3.66 -9.54 -5.38
C ALA A 94 -4.45 -9.63 -6.70
N LEU A 95 -4.00 -8.96 -7.76
CA LEU A 95 -4.74 -8.88 -9.03
C LEU A 95 -4.90 -10.26 -9.71
N PRO A 96 -3.86 -11.11 -9.87
CA PRO A 96 -4.02 -12.44 -10.44
C PRO A 96 -4.94 -13.34 -9.62
N ILE A 97 -4.86 -13.25 -8.29
CA ILE A 97 -5.71 -14.04 -7.38
C ILE A 97 -7.17 -13.60 -7.49
N ALA A 98 -7.42 -12.29 -7.54
CA ALA A 98 -8.75 -11.74 -7.74
C ALA A 98 -9.34 -12.18 -9.10
N LEU A 99 -8.56 -12.12 -10.18
CA LEU A 99 -9.01 -12.58 -11.50
C LEU A 99 -9.30 -14.09 -11.54
N PHE A 100 -8.45 -14.90 -10.89
CA PHE A 100 -8.64 -16.34 -10.83
C PHE A 100 -9.90 -16.71 -10.05
N THR A 101 -10.09 -16.12 -8.86
CA THR A 101 -11.26 -16.37 -8.00
C THR A 101 -12.54 -15.88 -8.65
N TYR A 102 -12.52 -14.71 -9.32
CA TYR A 102 -13.64 -14.22 -10.12
C TYR A 102 -14.06 -15.21 -11.20
N ARG A 103 -13.10 -15.72 -12.00
CA ARG A 103 -13.38 -16.70 -13.06
C ARG A 103 -13.99 -17.98 -12.51
N LYS A 104 -13.54 -18.43 -11.33
CA LYS A 104 -14.11 -19.61 -10.65
C LYS A 104 -15.53 -19.37 -10.16
N LEU A 105 -15.80 -18.22 -9.53
CA LEU A 105 -17.15 -17.84 -9.12
C LEU A 105 -18.10 -17.73 -10.31
N PHE A 106 -17.66 -17.07 -11.38
CA PHE A 106 -18.46 -16.90 -12.58
C PHE A 106 -18.78 -18.25 -13.25
N LYS A 107 -17.83 -19.18 -13.27
CA LYS A 107 -18.06 -20.54 -13.79
C LYS A 107 -19.09 -21.29 -12.94
N ILE A 108 -18.97 -21.25 -11.61
CA ILE A 108 -19.90 -21.93 -10.69
C ILE A 108 -21.29 -21.30 -10.71
N TYR A 109 -21.41 -20.00 -10.94
CA TYR A 109 -22.70 -19.31 -11.05
C TYR A 109 -23.42 -19.61 -12.37
N LYS A 110 -22.66 -19.86 -13.45
CA LYS A 110 -23.21 -20.10 -14.79
C LYS A 110 -23.65 -21.56 -15.02
N ASP A 111 -23.03 -22.51 -14.31
CA ASP A 111 -23.38 -23.94 -14.30
C ASP A 111 -24.53 -24.22 -13.30
#